data_AF-A0A536AA50-F1
#
_entry.id   AF-A0A536AA50-F1
#
_cell.length_a   1.000
_cell.length_b   1.000
_cell.length_c   1.000
_cell.angle_alpha   90.00
_cell.angle_beta   90.00
_cell.angle_gamma   90.00
#
_symmetry.space_group_name_H-M   'P 1'
#
loop_
_entity.id
_entity.type
_entity.pdbx_description
1 polymer ?
#
loop_
_entity_poly.entity_id
_entity_poly.type
_entity_poly.pdbx_seq_one_letter_code
_entity_poly.pdbx_strand_id
1 'polypeptide(L)'
;MYEATAATQELATWVAATWRETVTVGSHADGVHPDASIDIVWDGSELVVFGPRTRSEASRDARPGAFNGVRLRPGSTRAILGEAAIALTDRTVALADLWGNAAAAAALRLVSVGPDRAMSELSRVLIERGRGGAEPDRLITRVVELAEFRWTVRDIARQVGLSERQLYRRCVDEIGYGPKHLVRVLRLQRLLGLARRLPDAGLAALAAAAGYADQAHMSRECRALTSLTPARLVRSQRHPLP
;
A
#
# COMPACT_ATOMS: atom_id res chain seq x y z
N MET A 1 13.42 -12.63 4.13
CA MET A 1 13.72 -12.32 2.70
C MET A 1 12.42 -11.86 2.07
N TYR A 2 12.43 -10.75 1.31
CA TYR A 2 11.24 -10.19 0.66
C TYR A 2 11.39 -10.28 -0.85
N GLU A 3 10.35 -10.71 -1.53
CA GLU A 3 10.28 -10.81 -2.99
C GLU A 3 8.93 -10.28 -3.45
N ALA A 4 8.93 -9.35 -4.41
CA ALA A 4 7.72 -8.81 -5.01
C ALA A 4 7.76 -8.96 -6.53
N THR A 5 6.61 -9.31 -7.10
CA THR A 5 6.41 -9.52 -8.53
C THR A 5 5.15 -8.80 -8.99
N ALA A 6 5.12 -8.39 -10.25
CA ALA A 6 3.90 -7.84 -10.85
C ALA A 6 2.78 -8.88 -10.85
N ALA A 7 1.54 -8.45 -10.68
CA ALA A 7 0.38 -9.33 -10.74
C ALA A 7 0.26 -9.98 -12.13
N THR A 8 -0.23 -11.23 -12.17
CA THR A 8 -0.55 -11.93 -13.42
C THR A 8 -1.68 -11.21 -14.17
N GLN A 9 -1.80 -11.43 -15.48
CA GLN A 9 -2.79 -10.74 -16.32
C GLN A 9 -4.22 -10.88 -15.81
N GLU A 10 -4.60 -12.04 -15.26
CA GLU A 10 -5.95 -12.27 -14.73
C GLU A 10 -6.25 -11.50 -13.44
N LEU A 11 -5.22 -11.21 -12.65
CA LEU A 11 -5.34 -10.53 -11.36
C LEU A 11 -5.05 -9.02 -11.48
N ALA A 12 -4.36 -8.62 -12.55
CA ALA A 12 -3.87 -7.26 -12.79
C ALA A 12 -4.97 -6.19 -12.86
N THR A 13 -6.25 -6.57 -12.97
CA THR A 13 -7.38 -5.65 -12.84
C THR A 13 -7.49 -5.08 -11.42
N TRP A 14 -7.27 -5.91 -10.40
CA TRP A 14 -7.49 -5.56 -8.98
C TRP A 14 -6.21 -5.48 -8.15
N VAL A 15 -5.15 -6.16 -8.59
CA VAL A 15 -3.89 -6.28 -7.83
C VAL A 15 -2.74 -5.67 -8.61
N ALA A 16 -1.95 -4.85 -7.94
CA ALA A 16 -0.77 -4.18 -8.50
C ALA A 16 0.44 -5.13 -8.49
N ALA A 17 0.62 -5.85 -7.38
CA ALA A 17 1.75 -6.73 -7.16
C ALA A 17 1.37 -7.86 -6.20
N THR A 18 2.09 -8.97 -6.30
CA THR A 18 2.11 -10.01 -5.28
C THR A 18 3.47 -10.01 -4.62
N TRP A 19 3.53 -10.36 -3.34
CA TRP A 19 4.78 -10.39 -2.61
C TRP A 19 4.83 -11.53 -1.59
N ARG A 20 6.04 -11.95 -1.25
CA ARG A 20 6.32 -12.92 -0.21
C ARG A 20 7.36 -12.38 0.72
N GLU A 21 7.20 -12.67 2.01
CA GLU A 21 8.20 -12.32 3.00
C GLU A 21 8.42 -13.47 3.99
N THR A 22 9.67 -13.77 4.27
CA THR A 22 10.04 -14.61 5.42
C THR A 22 10.64 -13.73 6.51
N VAL A 23 9.94 -13.67 7.65
CA VAL A 23 10.35 -12.95 8.86
C VAL A 23 11.03 -13.96 9.79
N THR A 24 12.20 -13.61 10.29
CA THR A 24 12.98 -14.43 11.25
C THR A 24 13.06 -13.71 12.59
N VAL A 25 13.27 -14.44 13.69
CA VAL A 25 13.50 -13.84 15.01
C VAL A 25 14.61 -12.79 14.93
N GLY A 26 14.33 -11.57 15.40
CA GLY A 26 15.28 -10.45 15.40
C GLY A 26 15.33 -9.61 14.11
N SER A 27 14.50 -9.90 13.10
CA SER A 27 14.32 -8.97 11.96
C SER A 27 13.56 -7.73 12.42
N HIS A 28 14.27 -6.61 12.56
CA HIS A 28 13.67 -5.32 12.89
C HIS A 28 13.41 -4.56 11.58
N ALA A 29 12.16 -4.49 11.14
CA ALA A 29 11.78 -3.50 10.14
C ALA A 29 11.66 -2.12 10.83
N ASP A 30 11.96 -1.02 10.14
CA ASP A 30 11.70 0.34 10.66
C ASP A 30 10.19 0.70 10.73
N GLY A 31 9.33 -0.31 10.63
CA GLY A 31 7.88 -0.19 10.60
C GLY A 31 7.31 -0.13 9.20
N VAL A 32 5.97 -0.09 9.12
CA VAL A 32 5.25 0.12 7.88
C VAL A 32 5.18 1.62 7.63
N HIS A 33 5.68 2.09 6.49
CA HIS A 33 5.59 3.50 6.12
C HIS A 33 4.37 3.77 5.23
N PRO A 34 3.73 4.95 5.33
CA PRO A 34 2.67 5.35 4.41
C PRO A 34 3.10 5.22 2.95
N ASP A 35 2.34 4.47 2.16
CA ASP A 35 2.63 4.24 0.75
C ASP A 35 1.40 4.25 -0.18
N ALA A 36 0.23 4.55 0.38
CA ALA A 36 -1.06 4.57 -0.33
C ALA A 36 -1.49 3.20 -0.89
N SER A 37 -1.05 2.12 -0.26
CA SER A 37 -1.49 0.76 -0.57
C SER A 37 -2.50 0.23 0.44
N ILE A 38 -3.16 -0.85 0.03
CA ILE A 38 -3.91 -1.76 0.89
C ILE A 38 -3.48 -3.16 0.48
N ASP A 39 -3.05 -3.94 1.47
CA ASP A 39 -2.53 -5.27 1.22
C ASP A 39 -3.42 -6.32 1.90
N ILE A 40 -3.71 -7.42 1.20
CA ILE A 40 -4.32 -8.62 1.78
C ILE A 40 -3.22 -9.64 1.94
N VAL A 41 -3.00 -10.08 3.17
CA VAL A 41 -1.87 -10.91 3.56
C VAL A 41 -2.35 -12.17 4.25
N TRP A 42 -1.82 -13.30 3.81
CA TRP A 42 -1.90 -14.54 4.55
C TRP A 42 -0.64 -14.69 5.41
N ASP A 43 -0.82 -14.84 6.72
CA ASP A 43 0.26 -14.88 7.71
C ASP A 43 0.74 -16.30 8.08
N GLY A 44 0.26 -17.30 7.34
CA GLY A 44 0.46 -18.73 7.64
C GLY A 44 -0.74 -19.38 8.31
N SER A 45 -1.70 -18.59 8.81
CA SER A 45 -2.91 -19.08 9.46
C SER A 45 -4.17 -18.38 9.00
N GLU A 46 -4.18 -17.05 9.01
CA GLU A 46 -5.35 -16.22 8.73
C GLU A 46 -5.08 -15.27 7.57
N LEU A 47 -6.17 -14.75 7.00
CA LEU A 47 -6.12 -13.66 6.02
C LEU A 47 -6.41 -12.34 6.73
N VAL A 48 -5.53 -11.38 6.52
CA VAL A 48 -5.55 -10.09 7.19
C VAL A 48 -5.43 -8.98 6.17
N VAL A 49 -6.17 -7.90 6.36
CA VAL A 49 -6.06 -6.67 5.58
C VAL A 49 -5.20 -5.67 6.33
N PHE A 50 -4.10 -5.26 5.71
CA PHE A 50 -3.34 -4.08 6.11
C PHE A 50 -3.93 -2.88 5.41
N GLY A 51 -4.67 -2.06 6.17
CA GLY A 51 -5.26 -0.85 5.65
C GLY A 51 -4.22 0.26 5.40
N PRO A 52 -4.64 1.32 4.71
CA PRO A 52 -3.75 2.38 4.28
C PRO A 52 -3.25 3.16 5.50
N ARG A 53 -1.96 3.50 5.49
CA ARG A 53 -1.32 4.21 6.62
C ARG A 53 -1.27 5.72 6.37
N THR A 54 -1.73 6.52 7.32
CA THR A 54 -1.54 7.98 7.33
C THR A 54 -0.22 8.38 7.99
N ARG A 55 0.29 7.50 8.87
CA ARG A 55 1.58 7.63 9.56
C ARG A 55 2.25 6.27 9.70
N SER A 56 3.54 6.27 9.96
CA SER A 56 4.24 5.02 10.23
C SER A 56 3.75 4.35 11.50
N GLU A 57 3.49 3.06 11.38
CA GLU A 57 3.34 2.17 12.51
C GLU A 57 4.70 1.55 12.79
N ALA A 58 5.17 1.64 14.04
CA ALA A 58 6.39 0.96 14.45
C ALA A 58 6.25 -0.55 14.22
N SER A 59 7.32 -1.20 13.78
CA SER A 59 7.33 -2.66 13.69
C SER A 59 7.05 -3.23 15.07
N ARG A 60 5.87 -3.82 15.25
CA ARG A 60 5.65 -4.75 16.36
C ARG A 60 6.52 -5.99 16.11
N ASP A 61 6.75 -6.80 17.14
CA ASP A 61 7.44 -8.08 17.00
C ASP A 61 6.67 -8.96 16.01
N ALA A 62 7.04 -8.87 14.73
CA ALA A 62 6.43 -9.64 13.68
C ALA A 62 6.69 -11.11 13.99
N ARG A 63 5.62 -11.91 14.00
CA ARG A 63 5.76 -13.34 14.27
C ARG A 63 6.65 -13.93 13.18
N PRO A 64 7.69 -14.70 13.54
CA PRO A 64 8.49 -15.40 12.56
C PRO A 64 7.58 -16.30 11.72
N GLY A 65 7.76 -16.28 10.40
CA GLY A 65 6.85 -16.97 9.49
C GLY A 65 7.02 -16.57 8.04
N ALA A 66 6.29 -17.28 7.17
CA ALA A 66 6.20 -17.00 5.76
C ALA A 66 4.86 -16.30 5.45
N PHE A 67 4.94 -15.09 4.92
CA PHE A 67 3.82 -14.25 4.56
C PHE A 67 3.66 -14.24 3.05
N ASN A 68 2.41 -14.32 2.59
CA ASN A 68 2.06 -14.15 1.18
C ASN A 68 1.05 -13.00 1.09
N GLY A 69 1.44 -11.91 0.43
CA GLY A 69 0.61 -10.73 0.30
C GLY A 69 0.27 -10.39 -1.15
N VAL A 70 -0.90 -9.79 -1.32
CA VAL A 70 -1.26 -9.09 -2.55
C VAL A 70 -1.46 -7.62 -2.23
N ARG A 71 -1.02 -6.76 -3.15
CA ARG A 71 -1.27 -5.33 -3.10
C ARG A 71 -2.41 -4.95 -3.98
N LEU A 72 -3.47 -4.39 -3.41
CA LEU A 72 -4.59 -3.90 -4.21
C LEU A 72 -4.15 -2.72 -5.07
N ARG A 73 -4.67 -2.66 -6.30
CA ARG A 73 -4.55 -1.45 -7.11
C ARG A 73 -5.40 -0.36 -6.50
N PRO A 74 -4.92 0.90 -6.53
CA PRO A 74 -5.77 2.04 -6.26
C PRO A 74 -7.12 1.94 -6.99
N GLY A 75 -8.21 2.14 -6.27
CA GLY A 75 -9.57 2.03 -6.83
C GLY A 75 -10.18 0.63 -6.76
N SER A 76 -9.47 -0.37 -6.24
CA SER A 76 -9.98 -1.75 -6.11
C SER A 76 -10.52 -2.09 -4.72
N THR A 77 -10.54 -1.12 -3.80
CA THR A 77 -10.82 -1.37 -2.38
C THR A 77 -12.24 -1.84 -2.20
N ARG A 78 -13.23 -1.08 -2.68
CA ARG A 78 -14.63 -1.52 -2.60
C ARG A 78 -14.89 -2.75 -3.45
N ALA A 79 -14.29 -2.82 -4.64
CA ALA A 79 -14.45 -3.93 -5.58
C ALA A 79 -14.07 -5.29 -4.94
N ILE A 80 -12.98 -5.34 -4.19
CA ILE A 80 -12.46 -6.57 -3.58
C ILE A 80 -12.97 -6.75 -2.15
N LEU A 81 -12.85 -5.72 -1.31
CA LEU A 81 -13.13 -5.83 0.11
C LEU A 81 -14.61 -5.65 0.45
N GLY A 82 -15.38 -4.97 -0.41
CA GLY A 82 -16.78 -4.62 -0.13
C GLY A 82 -16.95 -3.42 0.81
N GLU A 83 -15.85 -2.81 1.26
CA GLU A 83 -15.83 -1.71 2.21
C GLU A 83 -15.07 -0.49 1.70
N ALA A 84 -15.37 0.68 2.27
CA ALA A 84 -14.58 1.88 2.00
C ALA A 84 -13.21 1.80 2.68
N ALA A 85 -12.17 2.26 1.99
CA ALA A 85 -10.82 2.36 2.52
C ALA A 85 -10.74 3.16 3.83
N ILE A 86 -11.58 4.19 4.01
CA ILE A 86 -11.61 4.98 5.25
C ILE A 86 -11.93 4.15 6.50
N ALA A 87 -12.70 3.07 6.36
CA ALA A 87 -12.99 2.17 7.47
C ALA A 87 -11.77 1.32 7.88
N LEU A 88 -10.77 1.23 6.99
CA LEU A 88 -9.55 0.43 7.13
C LEU A 88 -8.33 1.30 7.46
N THR A 89 -8.41 2.62 7.30
CA THR A 89 -7.30 3.56 7.51
C THR A 89 -6.68 3.40 8.90
N ASP A 90 -5.34 3.25 8.93
CA ASP A 90 -4.54 3.03 10.13
C ASP A 90 -4.94 1.80 10.95
N ARG A 91 -5.55 0.80 10.30
CA ARG A 91 -5.98 -0.46 10.93
C ARG A 91 -5.42 -1.67 10.22
N THR A 92 -5.25 -2.72 11.00
CA THR A 92 -5.10 -4.09 10.55
C THR A 92 -6.39 -4.83 10.92
N VAL A 93 -7.05 -5.44 9.95
CA VAL A 93 -8.40 -6.02 10.12
C VAL A 93 -8.39 -7.46 9.64
N ALA A 94 -9.03 -8.38 10.37
CA ALA A 94 -9.18 -9.75 9.89
C ALA A 94 -10.09 -9.76 8.65
N LEU A 95 -9.69 -10.45 7.59
CA LEU A 95 -10.51 -10.49 6.37
C LEU A 95 -11.88 -11.17 6.62
N ALA A 96 -11.96 -12.01 7.65
CA ALA A 96 -13.21 -12.61 8.14
C ALA A 96 -14.23 -11.55 8.62
N ASP A 97 -13.80 -10.39 9.11
CA ASP A 97 -14.72 -9.32 9.50
C ASP A 97 -15.38 -8.64 8.28
N LEU A 98 -14.78 -8.78 7.10
CA LEU A 98 -15.27 -8.20 5.84
C LEU A 98 -16.01 -9.22 4.97
N TRP A 99 -15.50 -10.45 4.91
CA TRP A 99 -16.01 -11.50 4.02
C TRP A 99 -16.73 -12.64 4.75
N GLY A 100 -16.77 -12.62 6.08
CA GLY A 100 -17.37 -13.67 6.90
C GLY A 100 -16.75 -15.04 6.63
N ASN A 101 -17.61 -16.06 6.55
CA ASN A 101 -17.22 -17.45 6.34
C ASN A 101 -16.41 -17.69 5.05
N ALA A 102 -16.57 -16.84 4.03
CA ALA A 102 -15.81 -16.98 2.78
C ALA A 102 -14.30 -16.77 3.00
N ALA A 103 -13.91 -15.84 3.88
CA ALA A 103 -12.52 -15.62 4.25
C ALA A 103 -11.96 -16.77 5.09
N ALA A 104 -12.72 -17.28 6.06
CA ALA A 104 -12.30 -18.44 6.86
C ALA A 104 -12.11 -19.69 5.98
N ALA A 105 -13.01 -19.94 5.03
CA ALA A 105 -12.88 -21.04 4.08
C ALA A 105 -11.67 -20.88 3.15
N ALA A 106 -11.37 -19.65 2.71
CA ALA A 106 -10.17 -19.36 1.93
C ALA A 106 -8.88 -19.59 2.74
N ALA A 107 -8.83 -19.14 3.99
CA ALA A 107 -7.70 -19.38 4.90
C ALA A 107 -7.44 -20.88 5.11
N LEU A 108 -8.48 -21.69 5.31
CA LEU A 108 -8.35 -23.15 5.42
C LEU A 108 -7.78 -23.80 4.14
N ARG A 109 -8.20 -23.33 2.96
CA ARG A 109 -7.62 -23.81 1.70
C ARG A 109 -6.14 -23.43 1.57
N LEU A 110 -5.76 -22.21 1.96
CA LEU A 110 -4.37 -21.76 1.98
C LEU A 110 -3.50 -22.61 2.90
N VAL A 111 -4.00 -22.92 4.11
CA VAL A 111 -3.33 -23.84 5.04
C VAL A 111 -3.19 -25.23 4.41
N SER A 112 -4.24 -25.74 3.77
CA SER A 112 -4.24 -27.08 3.17
C SER A 112 -3.27 -27.23 1.99
N VAL A 113 -3.06 -26.19 1.18
CA VAL A 113 -2.14 -26.27 0.04
C VAL A 113 -0.67 -26.01 0.44
N GLY A 114 -0.45 -25.44 1.62
CA GLY A 114 0.87 -25.13 2.17
C GLY A 114 1.51 -23.86 1.58
N PRO A 115 2.61 -23.39 2.19
CA PRO A 115 3.20 -22.08 1.91
C PRO A 115 3.68 -21.92 0.45
N ASP A 116 4.18 -22.99 -0.17
CA ASP A 116 4.69 -22.96 -1.55
C ASP A 116 3.59 -22.66 -2.58
N ARG A 117 2.36 -23.11 -2.30
CA ARG A 117 1.19 -22.94 -3.18
C ARG A 117 0.24 -21.85 -2.71
N ALA A 118 0.48 -21.27 -1.54
CA ALA A 118 -0.40 -20.27 -0.93
C ALA A 118 -0.65 -19.06 -1.85
N MET A 119 0.38 -18.54 -2.52
CA MET A 119 0.19 -17.40 -3.44
C MET A 119 -0.74 -17.71 -4.61
N SER A 120 -0.66 -18.93 -5.16
CA SER A 120 -1.53 -19.35 -6.27
C SER A 120 -2.97 -19.48 -5.82
N GLU A 121 -3.21 -20.05 -4.64
CA GLU A 121 -4.56 -20.15 -4.07
C GLU A 121 -5.10 -18.76 -3.67
N LEU A 122 -4.28 -17.88 -3.10
CA LEU A 122 -4.67 -16.50 -2.78
C LEU A 122 -5.08 -15.74 -4.05
N SER A 123 -4.29 -15.87 -5.12
CA SER A 123 -4.62 -15.27 -6.42
C SER A 123 -5.96 -15.78 -6.95
N ARG A 124 -6.22 -17.10 -6.86
CA ARG A 124 -7.49 -17.69 -7.27
C ARG A 124 -8.67 -17.12 -6.48
N VAL A 125 -8.56 -17.05 -5.16
CA VAL A 125 -9.60 -16.49 -4.27
C VAL A 125 -9.94 -15.05 -4.68
N LEU A 126 -8.92 -14.24 -4.99
CA LEU A 126 -9.11 -12.84 -5.38
C LEU A 126 -9.70 -12.69 -6.77
N ILE A 127 -9.35 -13.55 -7.72
CA ILE A 127 -9.97 -13.60 -9.05
C ILE A 127 -11.45 -13.96 -8.93
N GLU A 128 -11.79 -14.99 -8.14
CA GLU A 128 -13.18 -15.39 -7.88
C GLU A 128 -13.97 -14.25 -7.22
N ARG A 129 -13.38 -13.58 -6.22
CA ARG A 129 -13.97 -12.43 -5.55
C ARG A 129 -14.19 -11.26 -6.51
N GLY A 130 -13.17 -10.90 -7.29
CA GLY A 130 -13.20 -9.78 -8.22
C GLY A 130 -14.22 -9.96 -9.33
N ARG A 131 -14.34 -11.18 -9.89
CA ARG A 131 -15.33 -11.50 -10.95
C ARG A 131 -16.78 -11.42 -10.45
N GLY A 132 -17.01 -11.63 -9.16
CA GLY A 132 -18.34 -11.48 -8.53
C GLY A 132 -18.61 -10.10 -7.93
N GLY A 133 -17.63 -9.20 -7.95
CA GLY A 133 -17.67 -7.89 -7.28
C GLY A 133 -18.04 -6.74 -8.21
N ALA A 134 -17.96 -5.52 -7.67
CA ALA A 134 -18.07 -4.30 -8.46
C ALA A 134 -16.79 -4.05 -9.28
N GLU A 135 -16.90 -3.26 -10.36
CA GLU A 135 -15.74 -2.82 -11.11
C GLU A 135 -14.87 -1.84 -10.30
N PRO A 136 -13.53 -1.92 -10.39
CA PRO A 136 -12.65 -0.93 -9.79
C PRO A 136 -12.87 0.49 -10.29
N ASP A 137 -12.68 1.48 -9.41
CA ASP A 137 -12.69 2.89 -9.79
C ASP A 137 -11.40 3.28 -10.53
N ARG A 138 -11.43 3.14 -11.86
CA ARG A 138 -10.28 3.46 -12.73
C ARG A 138 -9.86 4.93 -12.66
N LEU A 139 -10.73 5.85 -12.22
CA LEU A 139 -10.34 7.25 -12.01
C LEU A 139 -9.34 7.38 -10.87
N ILE A 140 -9.42 6.52 -9.85
CA ILE A 140 -8.49 6.56 -8.73
C ILE A 140 -7.09 6.09 -9.14
N THR A 141 -6.98 5.05 -9.98
CA THR A 141 -5.70 4.71 -10.63
C THR A 141 -5.09 5.91 -11.32
N ARG A 142 -5.90 6.63 -12.12
CA ARG A 142 -5.43 7.84 -12.81
C ARG A 142 -5.06 8.96 -11.85
N VAL A 143 -5.79 9.15 -10.76
CA VAL A 143 -5.48 10.14 -9.72
C VAL A 143 -4.12 9.85 -9.08
N VAL A 144 -3.81 8.59 -8.77
CA VAL A 144 -2.50 8.20 -8.20
C VAL A 144 -1.37 8.51 -9.19
N GLU A 145 -1.52 8.11 -10.47
CA GLU A 145 -0.55 8.45 -11.52
C GLU A 145 -0.34 9.96 -11.63
N LEU A 146 -1.41 10.75 -11.57
CA LEU A 146 -1.33 12.21 -11.67
C LEU A 146 -0.74 12.86 -10.42
N ALA A 147 -1.01 12.30 -9.25
CA ALA A 147 -0.48 12.76 -7.97
C ALA A 147 1.02 12.51 -7.81
N GLU A 148 1.60 11.64 -8.64
CA GLU A 148 3.04 11.59 -8.80
C GLU A 148 3.56 12.90 -9.42
N PHE A 149 2.88 13.55 -10.34
CA PHE A 149 3.37 14.84 -10.87
C PHE A 149 3.26 15.96 -9.81
N ARG A 150 4.01 17.06 -9.98
CA ARG A 150 3.95 18.24 -9.08
C ARG A 150 2.66 19.05 -9.27
N TRP A 151 1.52 18.37 -9.37
CA TRP A 151 0.22 18.98 -9.63
C TRP A 151 -0.49 19.33 -8.34
N THR A 152 -1.30 20.39 -8.38
CA THR A 152 -2.20 20.70 -7.27
C THR A 152 -3.39 19.75 -7.27
N VAL A 153 -4.09 19.63 -6.13
CA VAL A 153 -5.34 18.86 -6.06
C VAL A 153 -6.37 19.36 -7.08
N ARG A 154 -6.41 20.68 -7.32
CA ARG A 154 -7.27 21.29 -8.33
C ARG A 154 -6.89 20.85 -9.74
N ASP A 155 -5.60 20.78 -10.07
CA ASP A 155 -5.13 20.32 -11.38
C ASP A 155 -5.48 18.86 -11.61
N ILE A 156 -5.27 18.01 -10.60
CA ILE A 156 -5.64 16.59 -10.64
C ILE A 156 -7.15 16.46 -10.85
N ALA A 157 -7.97 17.15 -10.06
CA ALA A 157 -9.43 17.11 -10.17
C ALA A 157 -9.90 17.52 -11.57
N ARG A 158 -9.35 18.61 -12.12
CA ARG A 158 -9.64 19.07 -13.48
C ARG A 158 -9.26 18.03 -14.53
N GLN A 159 -8.09 17.39 -14.40
CA GLN A 159 -7.62 16.41 -15.38
C GLN A 159 -8.51 15.15 -15.41
N VAL A 160 -9.05 14.74 -14.28
CA VAL A 160 -9.96 13.57 -14.20
C VAL A 160 -11.44 13.94 -14.34
N GLY A 161 -11.75 15.20 -14.68
CA GLY A 161 -13.13 15.66 -14.91
C GLY A 161 -13.99 15.71 -13.64
N LEU A 162 -13.39 15.92 -12.46
CA LEU A 162 -14.07 15.98 -11.18
C LEU A 162 -13.98 17.37 -10.54
N SER A 163 -14.98 17.71 -9.73
CA SER A 163 -14.80 18.76 -8.72
C SER A 163 -13.87 18.27 -7.60
N GLU A 164 -13.23 19.20 -6.88
CA GLU A 164 -12.38 18.85 -5.73
C GLU A 164 -13.12 18.06 -4.65
N ARG A 165 -14.43 18.33 -4.47
CA ARG A 165 -15.29 17.59 -3.53
C ARG A 165 -15.52 16.14 -3.98
N GLN A 166 -15.75 15.92 -5.28
CA GLN A 166 -15.90 14.57 -5.82
C GLN A 166 -14.58 13.80 -5.73
N LEU A 167 -13.46 14.44 -6.06
CA LEU A 167 -12.13 13.86 -5.91
C LEU A 167 -11.86 13.48 -4.45
N TYR A 168 -12.12 14.40 -3.51
CA TYR A 168 -11.95 14.13 -2.08
C TYR A 168 -12.73 12.90 -1.64
N ARG A 169 -14.02 12.82 -1.98
CA ARG A 169 -14.86 11.69 -1.60
C ARG A 169 -14.33 10.38 -2.17
N ARG A 170 -13.97 10.33 -3.46
CA ARG A 170 -13.43 9.10 -4.09
C ARG A 170 -12.09 8.69 -3.46
N CYS A 171 -11.20 9.64 -3.16
CA CYS A 171 -9.95 9.31 -2.46
C CYS A 171 -10.19 8.74 -1.06
N VAL A 172 -11.09 9.34 -0.28
CA VAL A 172 -11.45 8.79 1.04
C VAL A 172 -12.03 7.38 0.91
N ASP A 173 -12.85 7.16 -0.10
CA ASP A 173 -13.55 5.91 -0.33
C ASP A 173 -12.63 4.76 -0.80
N GLU A 174 -11.66 5.05 -1.68
CA GLU A 174 -10.82 4.02 -2.30
C GLU A 174 -9.38 3.98 -1.78
N ILE A 175 -8.87 5.08 -1.20
CA ILE A 175 -7.50 5.21 -0.68
C ILE A 175 -7.48 5.37 0.85
N GLY A 176 -8.56 5.85 1.45
CA GLY A 176 -8.70 5.97 2.91
C GLY A 176 -8.34 7.34 3.47
N TYR A 177 -7.90 8.27 2.62
CA TYR A 177 -7.67 9.67 2.99
C TYR A 177 -7.76 10.59 1.78
N GLY A 178 -7.89 11.89 2.03
CA GLY A 178 -8.08 12.89 0.98
C GLY A 178 -6.84 13.10 0.07
N PRO A 179 -7.04 13.71 -1.12
CA PRO A 179 -6.02 13.86 -2.16
C PRO A 179 -4.78 14.66 -1.69
N LYS A 180 -4.95 15.62 -0.77
CA LYS A 180 -3.79 16.34 -0.19
C LYS A 180 -2.86 15.40 0.58
N HIS A 181 -3.42 14.46 1.35
CA HIS A 181 -2.61 13.49 2.09
C HIS A 181 -1.96 12.48 1.15
N LEU A 182 -2.71 12.02 0.14
CA LEU A 182 -2.18 11.16 -0.92
C LEU A 182 -0.95 11.74 -1.61
N VAL A 183 -0.99 13.01 -2.03
CA VAL A 183 0.17 13.67 -2.64
C VAL A 183 1.39 13.70 -1.70
N ARG A 184 1.19 13.88 -0.39
CA ARG A 184 2.28 13.85 0.60
C ARG A 184 2.91 12.46 0.71
N VAL A 185 2.07 11.43 0.75
CA VAL A 185 2.50 10.03 0.80
C VAL A 185 3.26 9.63 -0.47
N LEU A 186 2.73 9.95 -1.66
CA LEU A 186 3.42 9.63 -2.92
C LEU A 186 4.73 10.40 -3.08
N ARG A 187 4.83 11.62 -2.55
CA ARG A 187 6.10 12.37 -2.48
C ARG A 187 7.13 11.68 -1.59
N LEU A 188 6.71 11.13 -0.44
CA LEU A 188 7.56 10.31 0.42
C LEU A 188 8.02 9.04 -0.33
N GLN A 189 7.10 8.32 -0.98
CA GLN A 189 7.44 7.12 -1.75
C GLN A 189 8.43 7.40 -2.89
N ARG A 190 8.26 8.53 -3.58
CA ARG A 190 9.23 9.00 -4.57
C ARG A 190 10.60 9.26 -3.94
N LEU A 191 10.66 9.92 -2.79
CA LEU A 191 11.93 10.17 -2.09
C LEU A 191 12.66 8.85 -1.80
N LEU A 192 11.95 7.87 -1.24
CA LEU A 192 12.52 6.55 -0.93
C LEU A 192 12.98 5.82 -2.20
N GLY A 193 12.17 5.85 -3.26
CA GLY A 193 12.52 5.28 -4.57
C GLY A 193 13.74 5.94 -5.22
N LEU A 194 13.87 7.26 -5.13
CA LEU A 194 15.04 8.00 -5.63
C LEU A 194 16.30 7.66 -4.84
N ALA A 195 16.19 7.63 -3.51
CA ALA A 195 17.31 7.28 -2.65
C ALA A 195 17.82 5.85 -2.88
N ARG A 196 16.95 4.90 -3.26
CA ARG A 196 17.38 3.54 -3.69
C ARG A 196 18.13 3.55 -5.00
N ARG A 197 17.71 4.37 -5.97
CA ARG A 197 18.34 4.44 -7.30
C ARG A 197 19.61 5.29 -7.31
N LEU A 198 19.75 6.21 -6.36
CA LEU A 198 20.83 7.18 -6.27
C LEU A 198 21.40 7.19 -4.83
N PRO A 199 22.08 6.10 -4.40
CA PRO A 199 22.52 5.94 -3.01
C PRO A 199 23.54 7.01 -2.56
N ASP A 200 24.30 7.57 -3.51
CA ASP A 200 25.33 8.58 -3.23
C ASP A 200 24.79 10.02 -3.30
N ALA A 201 23.50 10.22 -3.64
CA ALA A 201 22.92 11.54 -3.74
C ALA A 201 22.71 12.17 -2.34
N GLY A 202 23.14 13.42 -2.18
CA GLY A 202 22.90 14.19 -0.96
C GLY A 202 21.41 14.47 -0.72
N LEU A 203 21.03 14.64 0.55
CA LEU A 203 19.64 14.88 0.96
C LEU A 203 18.99 16.11 0.28
N ALA A 204 19.76 17.16 0.00
CA ALA A 204 19.25 18.34 -0.71
C ALA A 204 18.87 18.03 -2.17
N ALA A 205 19.69 17.26 -2.88
CA ALA A 205 19.41 16.84 -4.25
C ALA A 205 18.20 15.89 -4.29
N LEU A 206 18.12 14.95 -3.36
CA LEU A 206 16.96 14.06 -3.20
C LEU A 206 15.68 14.85 -2.89
N ALA A 207 15.74 15.86 -2.02
CA ALA A 207 14.60 16.71 -1.70
C ALA A 207 14.07 17.42 -2.97
N ALA A 208 14.96 18.04 -3.74
CA ALA A 208 14.61 18.71 -4.99
C ALA A 208 14.04 17.74 -6.03
N ALA A 209 14.67 16.58 -6.23
CA ALA A 209 14.18 15.58 -7.18
C ALA A 209 12.83 14.96 -6.76
N ALA A 210 12.59 14.79 -5.46
CA ALA A 210 11.37 14.19 -4.94
C ALA A 210 10.16 15.12 -4.97
N GLY A 211 10.35 16.44 -5.10
CA GLY A 211 9.22 17.38 -5.13
C GLY A 211 9.11 18.31 -3.92
N TYR A 212 10.09 18.32 -3.03
CA TYR A 212 10.10 19.23 -1.89
C TYR A 212 10.60 20.62 -2.31
N ALA A 213 10.25 21.62 -1.51
CA ALA A 213 10.71 22.99 -1.69
C ALA A 213 12.21 23.11 -1.36
N ASP A 214 12.62 22.44 -0.30
CA ASP A 214 14.00 22.39 0.20
C ASP A 214 14.16 21.17 1.15
N GLN A 215 15.38 20.96 1.65
CA GLN A 215 15.69 19.87 2.60
C GLN A 215 14.98 20.04 3.96
N ALA A 216 14.70 21.26 4.41
CA ALA A 216 14.03 21.52 5.68
C ALA A 216 12.54 21.15 5.60
N HIS A 217 11.88 21.47 4.49
CA HIS A 217 10.53 21.02 4.16
C HIS A 217 10.47 19.49 4.09
N MET A 218 11.38 18.84 3.37
CA MET A 218 11.49 17.38 3.36
C MET A 218 11.63 16.81 4.78
N SER A 219 12.49 17.41 5.60
CA SER A 219 12.74 16.96 6.98
C SER A 219 11.52 17.09 7.90
N ARG A 220 10.66 18.11 7.69
CA ARG A 220 9.40 18.26 8.41
C ARG A 220 8.38 17.22 7.97
N GLU A 221 8.25 17.00 6.66
CA GLU A 221 7.31 16.02 6.10
C GLU A 221 7.67 14.57 6.46
N CYS A 222 8.94 14.19 6.36
CA CYS A 222 9.42 12.87 6.79
C CYS A 222 9.08 12.61 8.26
N ARG A 223 9.39 13.57 9.16
CA ARG A 223 9.03 13.41 10.58
C ARG A 223 7.52 13.36 10.80
N ALA A 224 6.74 14.15 10.07
CA ALA A 224 5.28 14.16 10.23
C ALA A 224 4.65 12.82 9.81
N LEU A 225 5.14 12.21 8.74
CA LEU A 225 4.60 10.96 8.19
C LEU A 225 5.20 9.72 8.85
N THR A 226 6.49 9.71 9.19
CA THR A 226 7.18 8.48 9.62
C THR A 226 7.77 8.55 11.02
N SER A 227 7.78 9.73 11.65
CA SER A 227 8.54 10.01 12.87
C SER A 227 10.06 9.86 12.73
N LEU A 228 10.58 9.59 11.52
CA LEU A 228 12.00 9.41 11.25
C LEU A 228 12.59 10.60 10.48
N THR A 229 13.91 10.78 10.61
CA THR A 229 14.62 11.77 9.80
C THR A 229 14.83 11.24 8.38
N PRO A 230 15.00 12.12 7.38
CA PRO A 230 15.32 11.69 6.02
C PRO A 230 16.58 10.83 5.95
N ALA A 231 17.62 11.18 6.71
CA ALA A 231 18.87 10.40 6.77
C ALA A 231 18.64 8.98 7.29
N ARG A 232 17.82 8.83 8.33
CA ARG A 232 17.46 7.51 8.85
C ARG A 232 16.66 6.75 7.81
N LEU A 233 15.57 7.30 7.29
CA LEU A 233 14.74 6.65 6.27
C LEU A 233 15.55 6.17 5.08
N VAL A 234 16.46 7.00 4.54
CA VAL A 234 17.28 6.67 3.37
C VAL A 234 18.26 5.54 3.68
N ARG A 235 18.86 5.53 4.87
CA ARG A 235 19.80 4.50 5.32
C ARG A 235 19.12 3.20 5.71
N SER A 236 17.90 3.32 6.23
CA SER A 236 17.15 2.25 6.86
C SER A 236 16.23 1.51 5.87
N GLN A 237 16.39 1.77 4.57
CA GLN A 237 15.69 1.07 3.49
C GLN A 237 16.12 -0.40 3.32
N ARG A 238 16.44 -1.10 4.42
CA ARG A 238 16.26 -2.54 4.50
C ARG A 238 14.80 -2.80 4.78
N HIS A 239 14.11 -3.14 3.70
CA HIS A 239 12.73 -3.61 3.65
C HIS A 239 11.68 -2.58 4.04
N PRO A 240 10.92 -2.04 3.06
CA PRO A 240 9.56 -1.70 3.39
C PRO A 240 8.87 -3.03 3.74
N LEU A 241 8.28 -3.13 4.94
CA LEU A 241 7.00 -3.82 4.93
C LEU A 241 6.15 -3.02 3.94
N PRO A 242 5.71 -3.64 2.84
CA PRO A 242 4.97 -2.98 1.79
C PRO A 242 3.72 -2.33 2.39
#